data_AF-A0A257GVL7-F1
#
_entry.id   AF-A0A257GVL7-F1
#
_cell.length_a   1.000
_cell.length_b   1.000
_cell.length_c   1.000
_cell.angle_alpha   90.00
_cell.angle_beta   90.00
_cell.angle_gamma   90.00
#
_symmetry.space_group_name_H-M   'P 1'
#
loop_
_entity.id
_entity.type
_entity.pdbx_description
1 polymer ?
#
loop_
_entity_poly.entity_id
_entity_poly.type
_entity_poly.pdbx_seq_one_letter_code
_entity_poly.pdbx_strand_id
1 'polypeptide(L)'
;AGHLGQTVVYVIILASAFAVLGEVYGDLLRAAGATERLMELLGTQSPITSPSNPTVAPMPSAGSAIKFEAVNFHYPSRPLQAALSNFSLRVLPGQTVAIVGP
;
A
#
# COMPACT_ATOMS: atom_id res chain seq x y z
N ALA A 1 -60.96 3.50 27.58
CA ALA A 1 -60.66 2.83 26.30
C ALA A 1 -59.42 3.37 25.56
N GLY A 2 -58.60 4.27 26.12
CA GLY A 2 -57.43 4.85 25.43
C GLY A 2 -56.04 4.29 25.80
N HIS A 3 -55.90 3.60 26.94
CA HIS A 3 -54.57 3.22 27.46
C HIS A 3 -53.87 2.11 26.66
N LEU A 4 -54.62 1.11 26.16
CA LEU A 4 -54.02 0.01 25.39
C LEU A 4 -53.41 0.50 24.06
N GLY A 5 -54.07 1.45 23.37
CA GLY A 5 -53.53 2.04 22.14
C GLY A 5 -52.26 2.85 22.37
N GLN A 6 -52.22 3.64 23.46
CA GLN A 6 -51.03 4.40 23.85
C GLN A 6 -49.85 3.48 24.20
N THR A 7 -50.10 2.40 24.95
CA THR A 7 -49.07 1.39 25.26
C THR A 7 -48.51 0.75 23.99
N VAL A 8 -49.36 0.39 23.01
CA VAL A 8 -48.90 -0.18 21.73
C VAL A 8 -48.01 0.79 20.96
N VAL A 9 -48.40 2.07 20.87
CA VAL A 9 -47.57 3.09 20.20
C VAL A 9 -46.22 3.25 20.90
N TYR A 10 -46.18 3.28 22.22
CA TYR A 10 -44.91 3.36 22.96
C TYR A 10 -44.03 2.11 22.77
N VAL A 11 -44.61 0.91 22.72
CA VAL A 11 -43.85 -0.32 22.45
C VAL A 11 -43.25 -0.30 21.04
N ILE A 12 -43.99 0.18 20.04
CA ILE A 12 -43.47 0.31 18.66
C ILE A 12 -42.29 1.30 18.61
N ILE A 13 -42.43 2.45 19.26
CA ILE A 13 -41.35 3.47 19.33
C ILE A 13 -40.13 2.90 20.07
N LEU A 14 -40.35 2.16 21.16
CA LEU A 14 -39.26 1.53 21.89
C LEU A 14 -38.52 0.50 21.03
N ALA A 15 -39.27 -0.35 20.33
CA ALA A 15 -38.70 -1.36 19.44
C ALA A 15 -37.91 -0.73 18.28
N SER A 16 -38.41 0.34 17.67
CA SER A 16 -37.68 1.04 16.59
C SER A 16 -36.42 1.72 17.09
N ALA A 17 -36.44 2.31 18.29
CA ALA A 17 -35.25 2.89 18.91
C ALA A 17 -34.15 1.83 19.12
N PHE A 18 -34.50 0.63 19.62
CA PHE A 18 -33.55 -0.47 19.75
C PHE A 18 -33.01 -0.97 18.41
N ALA A 19 -33.85 -1.02 17.36
CA ALA A 19 -33.40 -1.39 16.03
C ALA A 19 -32.34 -0.41 15.48
N VAL A 20 -32.60 0.91 15.59
CA VAL A 20 -31.65 1.95 15.17
C VAL A 20 -30.36 1.90 16.00
N LEU A 21 -30.45 1.69 17.32
CA LEU A 21 -29.27 1.53 18.16
C LEU A 21 -28.41 0.32 17.73
N GLY A 22 -29.04 -0.79 17.34
CA GLY A 22 -28.34 -1.95 16.81
C GLY A 22 -27.61 -1.65 15.50
N GLU A 23 -28.24 -0.92 14.59
CA GLU A 23 -27.63 -0.46 13.33
C GLU A 23 -26.42 0.45 13.59
N VAL A 24 -26.58 1.46 14.43
CA VAL A 24 -25.50 2.39 14.81
C VAL A 24 -24.34 1.68 15.47
N TYR A 25 -24.60 0.69 16.34
CA TYR A 25 -23.55 -0.12 16.95
C TYR A 25 -22.79 -0.94 15.90
N GLY A 26 -23.50 -1.52 14.93
CA GLY A 26 -22.89 -2.22 13.80
C GLY A 26 -22.01 -1.31 12.93
N ASP A 27 -22.48 -0.10 12.63
CA ASP A 27 -21.73 0.90 11.88
C ASP A 27 -20.50 1.38 12.63
N LEU A 28 -20.60 1.59 13.94
CA LEU A 28 -19.48 1.97 14.79
C LEU A 28 -18.38 0.90 14.76
N LEU A 29 -18.73 -0.38 14.88
CA LEU A 29 -17.76 -1.48 14.79
C LEU A 29 -17.12 -1.57 13.41
N ARG A 30 -17.90 -1.37 12.34
CA ARG A 30 -17.37 -1.32 10.96
C ARG A 30 -16.39 -0.16 10.77
N ALA A 31 -16.73 1.01 11.29
CA ALA A 31 -15.89 2.21 11.23
C ALA A 31 -14.59 2.02 12.04
N ALA A 32 -14.67 1.41 13.22
CA ALA A 32 -13.50 1.10 14.04
C ALA A 32 -12.52 0.18 13.30
N GLY A 33 -13.00 -0.92 12.72
CA GLY A 33 -12.14 -1.85 11.95
C GLY A 33 -11.58 -1.24 10.65
N ALA A 34 -12.33 -0.35 9.99
CA ALA A 34 -11.81 0.40 8.85
C ALA A 34 -10.71 1.39 9.27
N THR A 35 -10.90 2.06 10.40
CA THR A 35 -9.93 3.01 10.96
C THR A 35 -8.64 2.29 11.35
N GLU A 36 -8.72 1.10 11.95
CA GLU A 36 -7.54 0.29 12.28
C GLU A 36 -6.65 0.03 11.06
N ARG A 37 -7.25 -0.40 9.93
CA ARG A 37 -6.53 -0.61 8.67
C ARG A 37 -5.92 0.68 8.11
N LEU A 38 -6.63 1.80 8.23
CA LEU A 38 -6.09 3.09 7.82
C LEU A 38 -4.90 3.49 8.69
N MET A 39 -4.97 3.26 10.00
CA MET A 39 -3.86 3.53 10.92
C MET A 39 -2.65 2.62 10.63
N GLU A 40 -2.90 1.35 10.30
CA GLU A 40 -1.84 0.43 9.84
C GLU A 40 -1.16 0.98 8.58
N LEU A 41 -1.95 1.36 7.56
CA LEU A 41 -1.44 1.94 6.31
C LEU A 41 -0.68 3.25 6.53
N LEU A 42 -1.21 4.15 7.36
CA LEU A 42 -0.54 5.41 7.72
C LEU A 42 0.79 5.19 8.44
N GLY A 43 0.91 4.08 9.19
CA GLY A 43 2.14 3.67 9.85
C GLY A 43 3.13 2.92 8.96
N THR A 44 2.76 2.55 7.72
CA THR A 44 3.67 1.84 6.83
C THR A 44 4.87 2.70 6.44
N GLN A 45 6.06 2.11 6.47
CA GLN A 45 7.28 2.76 6.00
C GLN A 45 7.75 2.10 4.71
N SER A 46 8.19 2.93 3.75
CA SER A 46 8.80 2.43 2.52
C SER A 46 10.09 1.69 2.86
N PRO A 47 10.29 0.44 2.42
CA PRO A 47 11.56 -0.26 2.59
C PRO A 47 12.70 0.38 1.79
N ILE A 48 12.37 1.27 0.84
CA ILE A 48 13.32 2.05 0.05
C ILE A 48 13.19 3.51 0.48
N THR A 49 14.22 4.04 1.14
CA THR A 49 14.25 5.42 1.62
C THR A 49 15.36 6.21 0.93
N SER A 50 15.10 7.48 0.64
CA SER A 50 16.16 8.40 0.24
C SER A 50 17.20 8.56 1.36
N PRO A 51 18.50 8.70 1.02
CA PRO A 51 19.52 8.99 2.02
C PRO A 51 19.26 10.34 2.70
N SER A 52 19.70 10.49 3.95
CA SER A 52 19.48 11.71 4.76
C SER A 52 20.08 12.98 4.15
N ASN A 53 21.19 12.84 3.42
CA ASN A 53 21.83 13.94 2.69
C ASN A 53 22.04 13.52 1.23
N PRO A 54 21.06 13.75 0.33
CA PRO A 54 21.16 13.34 -1.05
C PRO A 54 22.25 14.14 -1.77
N THR A 55 23.20 13.43 -2.37
CA THR A 55 24.24 14.06 -3.19
C THR A 55 23.70 14.29 -4.59
N VAL A 56 23.92 15.47 -5.14
CA VAL A 56 23.59 15.75 -6.55
C VAL A 56 24.50 14.90 -7.43
N ALA A 57 23.90 14.11 -8.33
CA ALA A 57 24.65 13.34 -9.29
C ALA A 57 25.35 14.29 -10.29
N PRO A 58 26.66 14.13 -10.55
CA PRO A 58 27.34 14.94 -11.56
C PRO A 58 26.73 14.69 -12.95
N MET A 59 26.57 15.76 -13.73
CA MET A 59 26.14 15.70 -15.13
C MET A 59 27.33 15.99 -16.07
N PRO A 60 28.14 14.97 -16.40
CA PRO A 60 29.23 15.13 -17.35
C PRO A 60 28.72 15.40 -18.77
N SER A 61 29.37 16.33 -19.47
CA SER A 61 29.02 16.72 -20.84
C SER A 61 29.17 15.57 -21.86
N ALA A 62 30.08 14.64 -21.60
CA ALA A 62 30.30 13.44 -22.43
C ALA A 62 29.26 12.32 -22.19
N GLY A 63 28.32 12.51 -21.26
CA GLY A 63 27.37 11.49 -20.82
C GLY A 63 27.91 10.57 -19.74
N SER A 64 27.04 9.69 -19.22
CA SER A 64 27.35 8.79 -18.11
C SER A 64 27.59 7.36 -18.57
N ALA A 65 28.48 6.65 -17.87
CA ALA A 65 28.64 5.21 -18.02
C ALA A 65 27.71 4.47 -17.05
N ILE A 66 27.23 3.29 -17.45
CA ILE A 66 26.43 2.40 -16.60
C ILE A 66 27.19 1.09 -16.44
N LYS A 67 27.25 0.57 -15.20
CA LYS A 67 27.88 -0.71 -14.88
C LYS A 67 26.98 -1.53 -13.98
N PHE A 68 26.72 -2.76 -14.39
CA PHE A 68 26.16 -3.83 -13.57
C PHE A 68 27.31 -4.82 -13.27
N GLU A 69 27.48 -5.19 -12.00
CA GLU A 69 28.53 -6.10 -11.56
C GLU A 69 27.93 -7.24 -10.74
N ALA A 70 28.01 -8.46 -11.29
CA ALA A 70 27.58 -9.69 -10.61
C ALA A 70 26.19 -9.58 -9.94
N VAL A 71 25.25 -8.92 -10.63
CA VAL A 71 23.94 -8.59 -10.05
C VAL A 71 23.07 -9.83 -9.96
N ASN A 72 22.61 -10.11 -8.75
CA ASN A 72 21.60 -11.12 -8.45
C ASN A 72 20.32 -10.41 -8.02
N PHE A 73 19.22 -10.68 -8.70
CA PHE A 73 17.95 -10.02 -8.42
C PHE A 73 16.79 -11.01 -8.46
N HIS A 74 15.95 -10.94 -7.42
CA HIS A 74 14.72 -11.69 -7.28
C HIS A 74 13.59 -10.71 -7.00
N TYR A 75 12.45 -10.85 -7.68
CA TYR A 75 11.28 -10.08 -7.31
C TYR A 75 10.77 -10.51 -5.93
N PRO A 76 10.36 -9.58 -5.04
CA PRO A 76 9.85 -9.93 -3.71
C PRO A 76 8.67 -10.92 -3.73
N SER A 77 7.83 -10.86 -4.77
CA SER A 77 6.70 -11.77 -4.97
C SER A 77 7.10 -13.18 -5.43
N ARG A 78 8.34 -13.38 -5.90
CA ARG A 78 8.89 -14.66 -6.40
C ARG A 78 10.32 -14.86 -5.91
N PRO A 79 10.54 -15.02 -4.60
CA PRO A 79 11.88 -15.01 -4.01
C PRO A 79 12.75 -16.21 -4.42
N LEU A 80 12.15 -17.31 -4.87
CA LEU A 80 12.87 -18.52 -5.29
C LEU A 80 13.24 -18.53 -6.78
N GLN A 81 12.76 -17.56 -7.57
CA GLN A 81 13.02 -17.47 -9.00
C GLN A 81 13.87 -16.23 -9.29
N ALA A 82 15.13 -16.43 -9.65
CA ALA A 82 16.02 -15.36 -10.06
C ALA A 82 15.53 -14.71 -11.37
N ALA A 83 15.34 -13.40 -11.36
CA ALA A 83 15.13 -12.61 -12.57
C ALA A 83 16.47 -12.21 -13.22
N LEU A 84 17.50 -11.95 -12.40
CA LEU A 84 18.89 -11.83 -12.83
C LEU A 84 19.75 -12.74 -11.95
N SER A 85 20.66 -13.49 -12.58
CA SER A 85 21.63 -14.35 -11.89
C SER A 85 23.03 -14.01 -12.38
N ASN A 86 23.88 -13.54 -11.47
CA ASN A 86 25.26 -13.10 -11.72
C ASN A 86 25.42 -12.19 -12.97
N PHE A 87 24.48 -11.28 -13.19
CA PHE A 87 24.43 -10.46 -14.39
C PHE A 87 25.46 -9.33 -14.35
N SER A 88 26.27 -9.21 -15.39
CA SER A 88 27.24 -8.11 -15.56
C SER A 88 27.09 -7.47 -16.93
N LEU A 89 27.08 -6.13 -16.96
CA LEU A 89 26.94 -5.33 -18.17
C LEU A 89 27.71 -4.03 -17.98
N ARG A 90 28.34 -3.54 -19.05
CA ARG A 90 28.96 -2.21 -19.07
C ARG A 90 28.48 -1.47 -20.30
N VAL A 91 27.95 -0.27 -20.09
CA VAL A 91 27.53 0.67 -21.13
C VAL A 91 28.41 1.91 -21.00
N LEU A 92 29.12 2.25 -22.08
CA LEU A 92 30.00 3.41 -22.13
C LEU A 92 29.21 4.68 -22.49
N PRO A 93 29.73 5.88 -22.16
CA PRO A 93 29.09 7.13 -22.55
C PRO A 93 28.90 7.21 -24.07
N GLY A 94 27.69 7.61 -24.51
CA GLY A 94 27.34 7.70 -25.93
C GLY A 94 27.09 6.36 -26.64
N GLN A 95 27.20 5.23 -25.94
CA GLN A 95 26.95 3.91 -26.52
C GLN A 95 25.45 3.59 -26.57
N THR A 96 24.98 3.19 -27.75
CA THR A 96 23.63 2.61 -27.91
C THR A 96 23.72 1.10 -27.75
N VAL A 97 23.02 0.54 -26.76
CA VAL A 97 22.97 -0.90 -26.49
C VAL A 97 21.52 -1.37 -26.57
N ALA A 98 21.27 -2.41 -27.35
CA ALA A 98 19.98 -3.09 -27.38
C ALA A 98 20.01 -4.28 -26.42
N ILE A 99 18.98 -4.40 -25.58
CA ILE A 99 18.75 -5.58 -24.75
C ILE A 99 17.78 -6.46 -25.51
N VAL A 100 18.22 -7.66 -25.86
CA VAL A 100 17.40 -8.67 -26.54
C VAL A 100 17.34 -9.92 -25.66
N GLY A 101 16.15 -10.51 -25.59
CA GLY A 101 15.89 -11.76 -24.88
C GLY A 101 15.10 -12.71 -25.78
N PRO A 102 15.01 -13.99 -25.39
CA PRO A 102 14.12 -14.96 -26.03
C PRO A 102 12.65 -14.54 -25.93
#